data_AF-L5N3T8-F1
#
_entry.id   AF-L5N3T8-F1
#
_cell.length_a   1.000
_cell.length_b   1.000
_cell.length_c   1.000
_cell.angle_alpha   90.00
_cell.angle_beta   90.00
_cell.angle_gamma   90.00
#
_symmetry.space_group_name_H-M   'P 1'
#
loop_
_entity.id
_entity.type
_entity.pdbx_description
1 polymer ?
#
loop_
_entity_poly.entity_id
_entity_poly.type
_entity_poly.pdbx_seq_one_letter_code
_entity_poly.pdbx_strand_id
1 'polypeptide(L)' 'KDFGEARLVWRCDDCGELGSLTAFPSACPDCGAGREALFYFTED' A
#
# COMPACT_ATOMS: atom_id res chain seq x y z
N LYS A 1 10.91 14.71 -20.57
CA LYS A 1 10.08 15.16 -19.41
C LYS A 1 9.49 13.88 -18.86
N ASP A 2 10.35 13.11 -18.22
CA ASP A 2 10.04 11.81 -17.68
C ASP A 2 9.33 12.13 -16.38
N PHE A 3 8.01 12.26 -16.46
CA PHE A 3 7.18 12.33 -15.27
C PHE A 3 7.43 11.02 -14.55
N GLY A 4 8.13 11.09 -13.41
CA GLY A 4 8.19 10.00 -12.45
C GLY A 4 6.78 9.49 -12.27
N GLU A 5 6.54 8.25 -12.70
CA GLU A 5 5.23 7.65 -12.64
C GLU A 5 4.91 7.44 -11.17
N ALA A 6 4.27 8.43 -10.55
CA ALA A 6 3.85 8.38 -9.15
C ALA A 6 3.04 7.11 -8.95
N ARG A 7 3.67 6.07 -8.38
CA ARG A 7 3.03 4.78 -8.22
C ARG A 7 2.26 4.83 -6.92
N LEU A 8 0.94 4.78 -7.07
CA LEU A 8 0.02 4.64 -5.97
C LEU A 8 0.24 3.26 -5.32
N VAL A 9 0.78 3.28 -4.11
CA VAL A 9 1.07 2.09 -3.31
C VAL A 9 0.36 2.20 -1.95
N TRP A 10 0.08 1.05 -1.36
CA TRP A 10 -0.38 0.95 0.01
C TRP A 10 0.69 0.28 0.87
N ARG A 11 0.69 0.62 2.15
CA ARG A 11 1.57 0.08 3.18
C ARG A 11 0.78 -0.32 4.41
N CYS A 12 1.10 -1.47 4.98
CA CYS A 12 0.62 -1.88 6.30
C CYS A 12 1.43 -1.18 7.40
N ASP A 13 0.73 -0.59 8.38
CA ASP A 13 1.34 0.03 9.56
C ASP A 13 1.87 -1.00 10.57
N ASP A 14 1.24 -2.18 10.62
CA ASP A 14 1.57 -3.23 11.58
C ASP A 14 2.85 -4.00 11.21
N CYS A 15 2.97 -4.46 9.96
CA CYS A 15 4.14 -5.23 9.50
C CYS A 15 5.03 -4.51 8.46
N GLY A 16 4.55 -3.43 7.86
CA GLY A 16 5.29 -2.70 6.82
C GLY A 16 5.14 -3.25 5.41
N GLU A 17 4.30 -4.26 5.17
CA GLU A 17 4.03 -4.82 3.83
C GLU A 17 3.58 -3.74 2.85
N LEU A 18 4.04 -3.84 1.60
CA LEU A 18 3.76 -2.90 0.52
C LEU A 18 3.03 -3.60 -0.62
N GLY A 19 1.99 -2.96 -1.14
CA GLY A 19 1.27 -3.45 -2.31
C GLY A 19 0.79 -2.35 -3.23
N SER A 20 0.34 -2.74 -4.41
CA SER A 20 -0.19 -1.80 -5.41
C SER A 20 -1.63 -1.39 -5.06
N LEU A 21 -1.96 -0.11 -5.16
CA LEU A 21 -3.33 0.37 -4.92
C LEU A 21 -4.36 -0.12 -5.95
N THR A 22 -3.91 -0.66 -7.08
CA THR A 22 -4.77 -1.38 -8.03
C THR A 22 -5.38 -2.66 -7.43
N ALA A 23 -4.76 -3.22 -6.39
CA ALA A 23 -5.27 -4.35 -5.62
C ALA A 23 -5.19 -4.03 -4.13
N PHE A 24 -6.21 -3.32 -3.61
CA PHE A 24 -6.30 -2.97 -2.19
C PHE A 24 -7.07 -4.05 -1.41
N PRO A 25 -6.40 -4.86 -0.56
CA PRO A 25 -7.06 -5.94 0.16
C PRO A 25 -7.85 -5.43 1.37
N SER A 26 -8.78 -6.24 1.87
CA SER A 26 -9.53 -5.95 3.11
C SER A 26 -8.70 -6.19 4.38
N ALA A 27 -7.63 -6.97 4.26
CA ALA A 27 -6.68 -7.25 5.33
C ALA A 27 -5.28 -7.45 4.73
N CYS A 28 -4.24 -7.19 5.52
CA CYS A 28 -2.86 -7.39 5.08
C CYS A 28 -2.62 -8.88 4.76
N PRO A 29 -2.08 -9.23 3.57
CA PRO A 29 -1.83 -10.63 3.20
C PRO A 29 -0.69 -11.27 3.99
N ASP A 30 0.23 -10.46 4.53
CA ASP A 30 1.39 -10.92 5.29
C ASP A 30 1.05 -11.18 6.79
N CYS A 31 0.56 -10.16 7.51
CA CYS A 31 0.25 -10.28 8.94
C CYS A 31 -1.23 -10.47 9.28
N GLY A 32 -2.15 -10.28 8.33
CA GLY A 32 -3.59 -10.36 8.57
C GLY A 32 -4.22 -9.13 9.23
N ALA A 33 -3.49 -8.02 9.37
CA ALA A 33 -4.03 -6.79 9.95
C ALA A 33 -5.25 -6.25 9.17
N GLY A 34 -6.22 -5.67 9.86
CA GLY A 34 -7.44 -5.14 9.25
C GLY A 34 -7.18 -3.95 8.32
N ARG A 35 -8.20 -3.56 7.55
CA ARG A 35 -8.12 -2.43 6.61
C ARG A 35 -7.72 -1.12 7.27
N GLU A 36 -8.11 -0.89 8.52
CA GLU A 36 -7.67 0.26 9.31
C GLU A 36 -6.14 0.36 9.50
N ALA A 37 -5.40 -0.74 9.38
CA ALA A 37 -3.94 -0.75 9.43
C ALA A 37 -3.28 -0.55 8.06
N LEU A 38 -4.06 -0.41 6.97
CA LEU A 38 -3.56 -0.24 5.61
C LEU A 38 -3.68 1.22 5.17
N PHE A 39 -2.55 1.90 4.96
CA PHE A 39 -2.47 3.29 4.54
C PHE A 39 -1.95 3.38 3.11
N TYR A 40 -2.26 4.46 2.38
CA TYR A 40 -1.78 4.62 1.01
C TYR A 40 -1.06 5.93 0.77
N PHE A 41 -0.07 5.89 -0.14
CA PHE A 41 0.72 7.04 -0.55
C PHE A 41 1.21 6.87 -1.99
N THR A 42 1.64 7.99 -2.57
CA THR A 42 2.36 8.00 -3.86
C THR A 42 3.86 7.97 -3.57
N GLU A 43 4.57 6.99 -4.11
CA GLU A 43 6.03 7.07 -4.18
C GLU A 43 6.41 8.17 -5.20
N ASP A 44 7.19 9.15 -4.74
CA ASP A 44 7.81 10.23 -5.53
C ASP A 44 9.05 9.72 -6.28
#